data_AF-A0A9C8WTB7-F1
#
_entry.id   AF-A0A9C8WTB7-F1
#
_cell.length_a   1.000
_cell.length_b   1.000
_cell.length_c   1.000
_cell.angle_alpha   90.00
_cell.angle_beta   90.00
_cell.angle_gamma   90.00
#
_symmetry.space_group_name_H-M   'P 1'
#
loop_
_entity.id
_entity.type
_entity.pdbx_description
1 polymer ?
#
loop_
_entity_poly.entity_id
_entity_poly.type
_entity_poly.pdbx_seq_one_letter_code
_entity_poly.pdbx_strand_id
1 'polypeptide(L)'
;YAPEVSQTVVLRFDRIMEAVQNGEVDGGVIIHEGRFTYQEKGLHCVRDLGNWWEEETGYPIPLGCIAARASLDRSLLQEIDQGIRASLGWIRQHPEQGMDYIRAHAQELDRRVIGSHIDLYVNDFSEELGDEGIQAVQELLRRGRESGIFSMEGQLQWIR
;
A
#
# COMPACT_ATOMS: atom_id res chain seq x y z
N TYR A 1 16.84 1.90 -4.84
CA TYR A 1 16.82 2.62 -6.12
C TYR A 1 16.48 4.07 -5.80
N ALA A 2 17.49 4.94 -5.85
CA ALA A 2 17.31 6.38 -5.83
C ALA A 2 18.06 6.88 -7.05
N PRO A 3 17.39 7.13 -8.20
CA PRO A 3 18.04 7.89 -9.25
C PRO A 3 18.48 9.23 -8.64
N GLU A 4 19.41 9.94 -9.27
CA GLU A 4 19.91 11.24 -8.80
C GLU A 4 18.79 12.31 -8.82
N VAL A 5 17.82 12.19 -7.91
CA VAL A 5 16.69 13.08 -7.75
C VAL A 5 17.22 14.34 -7.09
N SER A 6 17.36 15.39 -7.88
CA SER A 6 17.80 16.70 -7.40
C SER A 6 16.65 17.52 -6.80
N GLN A 7 15.40 17.24 -7.20
CA GLN A 7 14.21 17.96 -6.76
C GLN A 7 13.01 17.03 -6.60
N THR A 8 12.29 17.16 -5.48
CA THR A 8 11.02 16.47 -5.24
C THR A 8 9.85 17.45 -5.28
N VAL A 9 8.76 17.05 -5.94
CA VAL A 9 7.52 17.84 -6.03
C VAL A 9 6.39 17.00 -5.46
N VAL A 10 5.71 17.52 -4.44
CA VAL A 10 4.59 16.83 -3.79
C VAL A 10 3.29 17.22 -4.50
N LEU A 11 2.62 16.23 -5.08
CA LEU A 11 1.32 16.36 -5.75
C LEU A 11 0.33 15.35 -5.18
N ARG A 12 -0.97 15.61 -5.33
CA ARG A 12 -1.99 14.59 -5.08
C ARG A 12 -1.83 13.46 -6.10
N PHE A 13 -2.00 12.20 -5.67
CA PHE A 13 -1.67 11.03 -6.47
C PHE A 13 -2.31 11.02 -7.88
N ASP A 14 -3.53 11.54 -8.01
CA ASP A 14 -4.29 11.59 -9.26
C ASP A 14 -3.80 12.67 -10.25
N ARG A 15 -2.86 13.53 -9.83
CA ARG A 15 -2.22 14.55 -10.68
C ARG A 15 -0.85 14.14 -11.19
N ILE A 16 -0.26 13.08 -10.63
CA ILE A 16 1.13 12.71 -10.92
C ILE A 16 1.31 12.33 -12.39
N MET A 17 0.43 11.48 -12.93
CA MET A 17 0.55 11.04 -14.33
C MET A 17 0.35 12.20 -15.32
N GLU A 18 -0.57 13.13 -15.03
CA GLU A 18 -0.82 14.32 -15.86
C GLU A 18 0.40 15.26 -15.86
N ALA A 19 1.00 15.50 -14.69
CA ALA A 19 2.20 16.34 -14.57
C ALA A 19 3.39 15.77 -15.37
N VAL A 20 3.55 14.44 -15.40
CA VAL A 20 4.58 13.78 -16.23
C VAL A 20 4.25 13.95 -17.72
N GLN A 21 3.00 13.74 -18.14
CA GLN A 21 2.59 13.90 -19.54
C GLN A 21 2.79 15.33 -20.06
N ASN A 22 2.57 16.34 -19.21
CA ASN A 22 2.73 17.75 -19.54
C ASN A 22 4.19 18.23 -19.49
N GLY A 23 5.13 17.39 -19.04
CA GLY A 23 6.53 17.76 -18.86
C GLY A 23 6.77 18.72 -17.69
N GLU A 24 5.86 18.77 -16.72
CA GLU A 24 6.02 19.56 -15.48
C GLU A 24 7.05 18.91 -14.54
N VAL A 25 7.21 17.59 -14.64
CA VAL A 25 8.20 16.77 -13.91
C VAL A 25 8.76 15.67 -14.81
N ASP A 26 9.99 15.24 -14.55
CA ASP A 26 10.68 14.21 -15.37
C ASP A 26 10.20 12.77 -15.09
N GLY A 27 9.56 12.55 -13.94
CA GLY A 27 9.08 11.24 -13.52
C GLY A 27 8.12 11.34 -12.34
N GLY A 28 7.36 10.25 -12.10
CA GLY A 28 6.33 10.22 -11.07
C GLY A 28 6.30 8.90 -10.31
N VAL A 29 6.21 8.98 -8.98
CA VAL A 29 5.91 7.82 -8.13
C VAL A 29 4.40 7.67 -8.06
N ILE A 30 3.86 6.68 -8.76
CA ILE A 30 2.42 6.40 -8.79
C ILE A 30 2.04 5.35 -7.75
N ILE A 31 0.84 5.50 -7.18
CA ILE A 31 0.25 4.59 -6.20
C ILE A 31 -1.22 4.31 -6.59
N HIS A 32 -1.91 3.48 -5.80
CA HIS A 32 -3.29 3.07 -6.04
C HIS A 32 -3.50 2.44 -7.42
N GLU A 33 -4.55 2.84 -8.14
CA GLU A 33 -4.93 2.32 -9.46
C GLU A 33 -4.02 2.79 -10.59
N GLY A 34 -3.19 3.82 -10.36
CA GLY A 34 -2.29 4.36 -11.39
C GLY A 34 -1.39 3.29 -12.01
N ARG A 35 -1.05 2.25 -11.25
CA ARG A 35 -0.25 1.12 -11.72
C ARG A 35 -0.90 0.29 -12.84
N PHE A 36 -2.22 0.36 -12.98
CA PHE A 36 -2.98 -0.37 -14.00
C PHE A 36 -3.29 0.51 -15.22
N THR A 37 -3.21 1.83 -15.09
CA THR A 37 -3.69 2.79 -16.10
C THR A 37 -2.58 3.61 -16.74
N TYR A 38 -1.34 3.58 -16.23
CA TYR A 38 -0.27 4.46 -16.73
C TYR A 38 0.07 4.20 -18.21
N GLN A 39 -0.04 2.94 -18.67
CA GLN A 39 0.22 2.56 -20.06
C GLN A 39 -0.78 3.21 -21.02
N GLU A 40 -2.03 3.32 -20.61
CA GLU A 40 -3.10 3.94 -21.41
C GLU A 40 -2.85 5.45 -21.62
N LYS A 41 -2.07 6.05 -20.71
CA LYS A 41 -1.60 7.44 -20.80
C LYS A 41 -0.29 7.58 -21.59
N GLY A 42 0.19 6.50 -22.23
CA GLY A 42 1.44 6.51 -22.99
C GLY A 42 2.69 6.61 -22.11
N LEU A 43 2.56 6.40 -20.80
CA LEU A 43 3.68 6.38 -19.87
C LEU A 43 4.27 4.96 -19.82
N HIS A 44 5.53 4.84 -19.41
CA HIS A 44 6.18 3.56 -19.17
C HIS A 44 6.73 3.49 -17.75
N CYS A 45 6.78 2.28 -17.20
CA CYS A 45 7.34 2.06 -15.87
C CYS A 45 8.87 2.06 -15.95
N VAL A 46 9.51 3.01 -15.27
CA VAL A 46 10.97 3.09 -15.17
C VAL A 46 11.51 2.05 -14.19
N ARG A 47 10.83 1.86 -13.05
CA ARG A 47 11.17 0.88 -12.02
C ARG A 47 9.93 0.53 -11.21
N ASP A 48 9.67 -0.77 -11.03
CA ASP A 48 8.71 -1.24 -10.03
C ASP A 48 9.41 -1.26 -8.65
N LEU A 49 8.92 -0.42 -7.74
CA LEU A 49 9.50 -0.29 -6.39
C LEU A 49 9.18 -1.49 -5.49
N GLY A 50 8.09 -2.21 -5.76
CA GLY A 50 7.76 -3.45 -5.05
C GLY A 50 8.71 -4.57 -5.45
N ASN A 51 8.89 -4.79 -6.76
CA ASN A 51 9.85 -5.79 -7.25
C ASN A 51 11.28 -5.45 -6.82
N TRP A 52 11.67 -4.17 -6.90
CA TRP A 52 12.98 -3.73 -6.41
C TRP A 52 13.14 -4.03 -4.92
N TRP A 53 12.12 -3.77 -4.10
CA TRP A 53 12.18 -4.07 -2.67
C TRP A 53 12.36 -5.56 -2.41
N GLU A 54 11.60 -6.41 -3.10
CA GLU A 54 11.69 -7.87 -2.98
C GLU A 54 13.05 -8.39 -3.42
N GLU A 55 13.58 -7.92 -4.56
CA GLU A 55 14.93 -8.26 -5.04
C GLU A 55 16.03 -7.92 -4.02
N GLU A 56 15.89 -6.80 -3.31
CA GLU A 56 16.91 -6.28 -2.37
C GLU A 56 16.82 -6.83 -0.94
N THR A 57 15.64 -7.32 -0.55
CA THR A 57 15.36 -7.70 0.84
C THR A 57 14.96 -9.16 0.98
N GLY A 58 14.44 -9.78 -0.09
CA GLY A 58 13.77 -11.07 -0.03
C GLY A 58 12.40 -11.03 0.65
N TYR A 59 11.87 -9.85 0.97
CA TYR A 59 10.58 -9.68 1.65
C TYR A 59 9.56 -8.94 0.76
N PRO A 60 8.25 -9.19 0.95
CA PRO A 60 7.22 -8.37 0.34
C PRO A 60 7.33 -6.91 0.85
N ILE A 61 6.91 -5.94 0.04
CA ILE A 61 6.94 -4.53 0.43
C ILE A 61 5.75 -4.18 1.36
N PRO A 62 6.00 -3.66 2.58
CA PRO A 62 4.91 -3.16 3.42
C PRO A 62 4.39 -1.81 2.90
N LEU A 63 3.12 -1.76 2.48
CA LEU A 63 2.53 -0.55 1.87
C LEU A 63 1.58 0.21 2.80
N GLY A 64 0.78 -0.50 3.58
CA GLY A 64 -0.23 0.09 4.46
C GLY A 64 -0.51 -0.80 5.66
N CYS A 65 -1.00 -0.19 6.73
CA CYS A 65 -1.42 -0.90 7.92
C CYS A 65 -2.65 -0.22 8.55
N ILE A 66 -3.39 -0.99 9.34
CA ILE A 66 -4.38 -0.44 10.25
C ILE A 66 -3.68 -0.21 11.58
N ALA A 67 -3.61 1.04 12.01
CA ALA A 67 -2.98 1.43 13.27
C ALA A 67 -4.04 1.88 14.27
N ALA A 68 -3.88 1.46 15.53
CA ALA A 68 -4.73 1.88 16.63
C ALA A 68 -3.94 2.72 17.63
N ARG A 69 -4.63 3.65 18.30
CA ARG A 69 -4.01 4.48 19.35
C ARG A 69 -3.65 3.60 20.54
N ALA A 70 -2.38 3.66 20.97
CA ALA A 70 -1.83 2.84 22.04
C ALA A 70 -2.51 3.01 23.42
N SER A 71 -3.26 4.09 23.63
CA SER A 71 -3.98 4.37 24.88
C SER A 71 -5.34 3.66 24.97
N LEU A 72 -5.76 2.92 23.95
CA LEU A 72 -7.02 2.18 23.97
C LEU A 72 -6.88 0.88 24.77
N ASP A 73 -7.97 0.45 25.39
CA ASP A 73 -8.00 -0.78 26.17
C ASP A 73 -7.68 -2.00 25.30
N ARG A 74 -6.88 -2.92 25.85
CA ARG A 74 -6.42 -4.10 25.10
C ARG A 74 -7.56 -5.00 24.63
N SER A 75 -8.61 -5.15 25.44
CA SER A 75 -9.81 -5.91 25.05
C SER A 75 -10.52 -5.28 23.85
N LEU A 76 -10.65 -3.95 23.84
CA LEU A 76 -11.23 -3.21 22.72
C LEU A 76 -10.36 -3.36 21.45
N LEU A 77 -9.04 -3.30 21.58
CA LEU A 77 -8.12 -3.51 20.45
C LEU A 77 -8.29 -4.90 19.83
N GLN A 78 -8.46 -5.94 20.66
CA GLN A 78 -8.70 -7.31 20.20
C GLN A 78 -10.08 -7.45 19.52
N GLU A 79 -11.11 -6.79 20.04
CA GLU A 79 -12.44 -6.77 19.41
C GLU A 79 -12.41 -6.09 18.03
N ILE A 80 -11.69 -4.97 17.90
CA ILE A 80 -11.50 -4.28 16.63
C ILE A 80 -10.76 -5.18 15.62
N ASP A 81 -9.66 -5.81 16.03
CA ASP A 81 -8.89 -6.72 15.16
C ASP A 81 -9.76 -7.89 14.67
N GLN A 82 -10.51 -8.53 15.57
CA GLN A 82 -11.46 -9.60 15.21
C GLN A 82 -12.55 -9.10 14.26
N GLY A 83 -13.10 -7.91 14.48
CA GLY A 83 -14.11 -7.32 13.62
C GLY A 83 -13.61 -7.05 12.20
N ILE A 84 -12.37 -6.55 12.06
CA ILE A 84 -11.73 -6.34 10.76
C ILE A 84 -11.52 -7.68 10.05
N ARG A 85 -10.98 -8.69 10.73
CA ARG A 85 -10.79 -10.04 10.15
C ARG A 85 -12.10 -10.66 9.72
N ALA A 86 -13.15 -10.54 10.54
CA ALA A 86 -14.48 -11.02 10.19
C ALA A 86 -15.05 -10.31 8.95
N SER A 87 -14.83 -9.00 8.82
CA SER A 87 -15.23 -8.23 7.63
C SER A 87 -14.50 -8.71 6.37
N LEU A 88 -13.20 -8.99 6.46
CA LEU A 88 -12.40 -9.53 5.35
C LEU A 88 -12.86 -10.94 4.97
N GLY A 89 -13.08 -11.81 5.96
CA GLY A 89 -13.60 -13.16 5.74
C GLY A 89 -14.98 -13.15 5.08
N TRP A 90 -15.86 -12.21 5.47
CA TRP A 90 -17.18 -12.06 4.87
C TRP A 90 -17.09 -11.64 3.40
N ILE A 91 -16.31 -10.59 3.08
CA ILE A 91 -16.26 -10.06 1.71
C ILE A 91 -15.55 -11.02 0.74
N ARG A 92 -14.59 -11.83 1.21
CA ARG A 92 -13.99 -12.91 0.40
C ARG A 92 -15.02 -13.95 -0.04
N GLN A 93 -16.00 -14.26 0.81
CA GLN A 93 -17.07 -15.21 0.50
C GLN A 93 -18.22 -14.59 -0.31
N HIS A 94 -18.34 -13.26 -0.32
CA HIS A 94 -19.44 -12.51 -0.94
C HIS A 94 -18.93 -11.27 -1.70
N PRO A 95 -18.01 -11.42 -2.67
CA PRO A 95 -17.33 -10.29 -3.30
C PRO A 95 -18.30 -9.32 -4.00
N GLU A 96 -19.42 -9.81 -4.51
CA GLU A 96 -20.46 -9.01 -5.15
C GLU A 96 -21.13 -8.00 -4.22
N GLN A 97 -21.19 -8.27 -2.91
CA GLN A 97 -21.87 -7.41 -1.93
C GLN A 97 -21.13 -6.10 -1.68
N GLY A 98 -19.81 -6.06 -1.90
CA GLY A 98 -19.02 -4.84 -1.76
C GLY A 98 -19.03 -3.94 -2.99
N MET A 99 -19.46 -4.45 -4.15
CA MET A 99 -19.20 -3.79 -5.43
C MET A 99 -19.88 -2.44 -5.59
N ASP A 100 -21.10 -2.27 -5.08
CA ASP A 100 -21.79 -0.99 -5.17
C ASP A 100 -21.13 0.07 -4.30
N TYR A 101 -20.66 -0.32 -3.11
CA TYR A 101 -19.87 0.56 -2.24
C TYR A 101 -18.53 0.92 -2.89
N ILE A 102 -17.81 -0.07 -3.44
CA ILE A 102 -16.54 0.17 -4.14
C ILE A 102 -16.73 1.14 -5.30
N ARG A 103 -17.74 0.95 -6.15
CA ARG A 103 -18.01 1.85 -7.29
C ARG A 103 -18.37 3.27 -6.86
N ALA A 104 -19.03 3.45 -5.71
CA ALA A 104 -19.35 4.77 -5.20
C ALA A 104 -18.11 5.55 -4.73
N HIS A 105 -17.00 4.86 -4.46
CA HIS A 105 -15.79 5.44 -3.86
C HIS A 105 -14.51 5.29 -4.70
N ALA A 106 -14.55 4.50 -5.79
CA ALA A 106 -13.42 4.33 -6.71
C ALA A 106 -13.41 5.42 -7.80
N GLN A 107 -12.21 5.87 -8.19
CA GLN A 107 -12.04 6.80 -9.32
C GLN A 107 -12.15 6.07 -10.66
N GLU A 108 -11.62 4.85 -10.74
CA GLU A 108 -11.72 3.98 -11.92
C GLU A 108 -12.89 2.98 -11.74
N LEU A 109 -13.74 2.90 -12.76
CA LEU A 109 -14.98 2.11 -12.73
C LEU A 109 -14.93 0.88 -13.62
N ASP A 110 -13.87 0.68 -14.42
CA ASP A 110 -13.64 -0.58 -15.12
C ASP A 110 -13.54 -1.71 -14.09
N ARG A 111 -14.49 -2.64 -14.16
CA ARG A 111 -14.57 -3.80 -13.28
C ARG A 111 -13.28 -4.63 -13.28
N ARG A 112 -12.57 -4.69 -14.41
CA ARG A 112 -11.29 -5.41 -14.52
C ARG A 112 -10.21 -4.72 -13.71
N VAL A 113 -10.15 -3.39 -13.75
CA VAL A 113 -9.18 -2.62 -12.94
C VAL A 113 -9.51 -2.75 -11.46
N ILE A 114 -10.79 -2.66 -11.09
CA ILE A 114 -11.23 -2.88 -9.70
C ILE A 114 -10.84 -4.28 -9.23
N GLY A 115 -11.12 -5.32 -10.01
CA GLY A 115 -10.75 -6.70 -9.70
C GLY A 115 -9.24 -6.86 -9.50
N SER A 116 -8.43 -6.42 -10.47
CA SER A 116 -6.97 -6.46 -10.37
C SER A 116 -6.42 -5.66 -9.19
N HIS A 117 -7.06 -4.55 -8.82
CA HIS A 117 -6.68 -3.76 -7.65
C HIS A 117 -6.94 -4.54 -6.36
N ILE A 118 -8.11 -5.15 -6.22
CA ILE A 118 -8.46 -5.96 -5.06
C ILE A 118 -7.54 -7.17 -4.95
N ASP A 119 -7.38 -7.94 -6.03
CA ASP A 119 -6.57 -9.17 -6.02
C ASP A 119 -5.11 -8.91 -5.65
N LEU A 120 -4.57 -7.75 -6.07
CA LEU A 120 -3.18 -7.38 -5.77
C LEU A 120 -3.00 -6.94 -4.30
N TYR A 121 -3.92 -6.13 -3.77
CA TYR A 121 -3.73 -5.48 -2.47
C TYR A 121 -4.48 -6.15 -1.31
N VAL A 122 -5.47 -7.00 -1.59
CA VAL A 122 -6.25 -7.76 -0.61
C VAL A 122 -5.86 -9.24 -0.72
N ASN A 123 -4.82 -9.61 0.02
CA ASN A 123 -4.24 -10.95 0.01
C ASN A 123 -4.10 -11.48 1.45
N ASP A 124 -3.38 -12.58 1.65
CA ASP A 124 -3.24 -13.22 2.96
C ASP A 124 -2.65 -12.29 4.03
N PHE A 125 -1.75 -11.37 3.65
CA PHE A 125 -1.21 -10.35 4.57
C PHE A 125 -2.27 -9.35 5.07
N SER A 126 -3.39 -9.20 4.35
CA SER A 126 -4.51 -8.38 4.79
C SER A 126 -5.30 -9.04 5.93
N GLU A 127 -5.37 -10.37 5.93
CA GLU A 127 -6.05 -11.15 6.96
C GLU A 127 -5.15 -11.36 8.19
N GLU A 128 -3.89 -11.71 7.95
CA GLU A 128 -2.87 -11.85 8.99
C GLU A 128 -1.47 -11.67 8.39
N LEU A 129 -0.64 -10.83 9.02
CA LEU A 129 0.72 -10.58 8.53
C LEU A 129 1.63 -11.82 8.56
N GLY A 130 1.39 -12.73 9.51
CA GLY A 130 2.29 -13.84 9.79
C GLY A 130 3.70 -13.38 10.18
N ASP A 131 4.62 -14.34 10.32
CA ASP A 131 6.01 -14.01 10.67
C ASP A 131 6.73 -13.29 9.51
N GLU A 132 6.44 -13.66 8.26
CA GLU A 132 7.03 -13.03 7.07
C GLU A 132 6.65 -11.55 6.94
N GLY A 133 5.36 -11.20 7.07
CA GLY A 133 4.92 -9.81 7.02
C GLY A 133 5.47 -8.98 8.18
N ILE A 134 5.65 -9.57 9.37
CA ILE A 134 6.31 -8.91 10.50
C ILE A 134 7.80 -8.64 10.19
N GLN A 135 8.52 -9.61 9.63
CA GLN A 135 9.91 -9.42 9.21
C GLN A 135 10.02 -8.34 8.13
N ALA A 136 9.10 -8.32 7.17
CA ALA A 136 9.04 -7.29 6.13
C ALA A 136 8.90 -5.88 6.72
N VAL A 137 7.99 -5.69 7.69
CA VAL A 137 7.83 -4.40 8.39
C VAL A 137 9.07 -4.04 9.22
N GLN A 138 9.68 -5.01 9.89
CA GLN A 138 10.90 -4.78 10.66
C GLN A 138 12.06 -4.34 9.76
N GLU A 139 12.21 -4.95 8.58
CA GLU A 139 13.23 -4.58 7.61
C GLU A 139 13.01 -3.16 7.05
N LEU A 140 11.76 -2.79 6.75
CA LEU A 140 11.41 -1.42 6.37
C LEU A 140 11.80 -0.41 7.43
N LEU A 141 11.45 -0.68 8.70
CA LEU A 141 11.80 0.21 9.81
C LEU A 141 13.31 0.28 10.04
N ARG A 142 14.03 -0.84 9.92
CA ARG A 142 15.48 -0.89 10.07
C ARG A 142 16.17 -0.01 9.03
N ARG A 143 15.86 -0.19 7.73
CA ARG A 143 16.44 0.62 6.64
C ARG A 143 16.04 2.10 6.74
N GLY A 144 14.79 2.37 7.11
CA GLY A 144 14.31 3.74 7.33
C GLY A 144 15.02 4.45 8.49
N ARG A 145 15.37 3.72 9.56
CA ARG A 145 16.19 4.23 10.66
C ARG A 145 17.64 4.48 10.26
N GLU A 146 18.26 3.53 9.56
CA GLU A 146 19.65 3.65 9.07
C GLU A 146 19.83 4.82 8.09
N SER A 147 18.79 5.13 7.32
CA SER A 147 18.76 6.29 6.42
C SER A 147 18.31 7.59 7.10
N GLY A 148 18.00 7.57 8.39
CA GLY A 148 17.57 8.75 9.15
C GLY A 148 16.15 9.23 8.86
N ILE A 149 15.33 8.45 8.14
CA ILE A 149 13.92 8.75 7.84
C ILE A 149 13.04 8.52 9.07
N PHE A 150 13.31 7.45 9.83
CA PHE A 150 12.56 7.10 11.04
C PHE A 150 13.38 7.32 12.30
N SER A 151 12.68 7.66 13.39
CA SER A 151 13.30 7.70 14.72
C SER A 151 13.81 6.33 15.15
N MET A 152 14.94 6.34 15.86
CA MET A 152 15.46 5.17 16.57
C MET A 152 14.59 4.77 17.77
N GLU A 153 13.75 5.68 18.24
CA GLU A 153 12.85 5.47 19.37
C GLU A 153 11.51 4.87 18.90
N GLY A 154 10.94 4.00 19.73
CA GLY A 154 9.64 3.36 19.47
C GLY A 154 9.76 1.86 19.16
N GLN A 155 8.91 1.08 19.82
CA GLN A 155 8.71 -0.34 19.56
C GLN A 155 7.30 -0.55 19.00
N LEU A 156 7.21 -1.38 17.96
CA LEU A 156 5.91 -1.81 17.46
C LEU A 156 5.25 -2.72 18.49
N GLN A 157 3.97 -2.46 18.76
CA GLN A 157 3.11 -3.34 19.52
C GLN A 157 2.11 -3.97 18.55
N TRP A 158 2.18 -5.30 18.44
CA TRP A 158 1.27 -6.06 17.59
C TRP A 158 0.04 -6.45 18.40
N ILE A 159 -1.13 -6.25 17.82
CA ILE A 159 -2.38 -6.80 18.35
C ILE A 159 -2.41 -8.26 17.88
N ARG A 160 -2.38 -9.19 18.82
CA ARG A 160 -2.52 -10.64 18.62
C ARG A 160 -3.55 -11.17 19.60
#